data_AF-A0A7J4JEL7-F1
#
_entry.id   AF-A0A7J4JEL7-F1
#
_cell.length_a   1.000
_cell.length_b   1.000
_cell.length_c   1.000
_cell.angle_alpha   90.00
_cell.angle_beta   90.00
_cell.angle_gamma   90.00
#
_symmetry.space_group_name_H-M   'P 1'
#
loop_
_entity.id
_entity.type
_entity.pdbx_description
1 polymer ?
#
loop_
_entity_poly.entity_id
_entity_poly.type
_entity_poly.pdbx_seq_one_letter_code
_entity_poly.pdbx_strand_id
1 'polypeptide(L)'
;MMKKLKPENKFPPSLQVYDKKELAQFEELNKYGQYSAEFILVTTELIMIQEKTNYPKGTMNIKVFESFRDKHDDIFSVVSAATFQGR
;
A
#
# COMPACT_ATOMS: atom_id res chain seq x y z
N MET A 1 -9.23 4.66 1.17
CA MET A 1 -8.79 3.35 1.69
C MET A 1 -7.70 3.52 2.77
N MET A 2 -6.59 4.18 2.47
CA MET A 2 -5.38 4.19 3.32
C MET A 2 -5.43 5.10 4.57
N LYS A 3 -6.27 6.13 4.58
CA LYS A 3 -6.50 6.99 5.76
C LYS A 3 -7.23 6.27 6.92
N LYS A 4 -7.73 5.05 6.68
CA LYS A 4 -8.46 4.24 7.68
C LYS A 4 -7.54 3.34 8.53
N LEU A 5 -6.28 3.17 8.14
CA LEU A 5 -5.32 2.30 8.84
C LEU A 5 -4.91 2.89 10.19
N LYS A 6 -4.98 2.06 11.22
CA LYS A 6 -4.58 2.37 12.59
C LYS A 6 -3.29 1.62 12.95
N PRO A 7 -2.48 2.15 13.88
CA PRO A 7 -1.38 1.39 14.49
C PRO A 7 -1.89 0.06 15.05
N GLU A 8 -1.08 -0.99 14.91
CA GLU A 8 -1.32 -2.32 15.46
C GLU A 8 -0.13 -2.75 16.32
N ASN A 9 -0.42 -3.27 17.52
CA ASN A 9 0.56 -3.69 18.52
C ASN A 9 0.59 -5.20 18.72
N LYS A 10 -0.30 -5.96 18.05
CA LYS A 10 -0.32 -7.42 18.07
C LYS A 10 0.65 -8.00 17.03
N PHE A 11 1.22 -9.16 17.38
CA PHE A 11 2.02 -9.97 16.47
C PHE A 11 1.41 -11.38 16.32
N PRO A 12 1.09 -11.84 15.09
CA PRO A 12 1.12 -11.07 13.85
C PRO A 12 0.05 -9.95 13.82
N PRO A 13 0.27 -8.88 13.03
CA PRO A 13 -0.72 -7.81 12.89
C PRO A 13 -1.98 -8.31 12.16
N SER A 14 -3.14 -7.81 12.56
CA SER A 14 -4.40 -8.07 11.87
C SER A 14 -4.58 -7.16 10.67
N LEU A 15 -5.08 -7.71 9.56
CA LEU A 15 -5.54 -6.91 8.43
C LEU A 15 -6.80 -6.13 8.83
N GLN A 16 -6.86 -4.86 8.43
CA GLN A 16 -7.89 -3.88 8.74
C GLN A 16 -8.69 -3.44 7.51
N VAL A 17 -8.15 -3.64 6.31
CA VAL A 17 -8.67 -3.13 5.05
C VAL A 17 -8.93 -4.25 4.04
N TYR A 18 -8.08 -5.27 4.00
CA TYR A 18 -8.26 -6.43 3.11
C TYR A 18 -9.65 -7.06 3.27
N ASP A 19 -10.36 -7.16 2.16
CA ASP A 19 -11.57 -7.99 2.00
C ASP A 19 -11.44 -8.81 0.73
N LYS A 20 -11.47 -10.13 0.87
CA LYS A 20 -11.41 -11.08 -0.25
C LYS A 20 -12.52 -10.85 -1.28
N LYS A 21 -13.70 -10.37 -0.86
CA LYS A 21 -14.81 -10.10 -1.78
C LYS A 21 -14.51 -8.94 -2.73
N GLU A 22 -13.78 -7.93 -2.26
CA GLU A 22 -13.40 -6.78 -3.08
C GLU A 22 -12.35 -7.17 -4.15
N LEU A 23 -11.61 -8.26 -3.94
CA LEU A 23 -10.61 -8.74 -4.89
C LEU A 23 -11.19 -9.41 -6.14
N ALA A 24 -12.45 -9.85 -6.11
CA ALA A 24 -13.08 -10.55 -7.23
C ALA A 24 -13.06 -9.74 -8.54
N GLN A 25 -13.11 -8.41 -8.44
CA GLN A 25 -13.04 -7.52 -9.60
C GLN A 25 -11.65 -7.47 -10.27
N PHE A 26 -10.61 -7.92 -9.56
CA PHE A 26 -9.21 -7.90 -10.01
C PHE A 26 -8.69 -9.27 -10.44
N GLU A 27 -9.54 -10.31 -10.44
CA GLU A 27 -9.14 -11.69 -10.73
C GLU A 27 -8.47 -11.84 -12.11
N GLU A 28 -8.95 -11.10 -13.11
CA GLU A 28 -8.37 -11.09 -14.45
C GLU A 28 -6.90 -10.61 -14.48
N LEU A 29 -6.49 -9.75 -13.53
CA LEU A 29 -5.11 -9.25 -13.46
C LEU A 29 -4.11 -10.35 -13.04
N ASN A 30 -4.58 -11.39 -12.36
CA ASN A 30 -3.74 -12.52 -11.96
C ASN A 30 -3.14 -13.27 -13.18
N LYS A 31 -3.68 -13.08 -14.39
CA LYS A 31 -3.16 -13.68 -15.62
C LYS A 31 -1.91 -13.00 -16.17
N TYR A 32 -1.62 -11.76 -15.77
CA TYR A 32 -0.58 -10.93 -16.37
C TYR A 32 0.63 -10.68 -15.45
N GLY A 33 0.43 -10.75 -14.13
CA GLY A 33 1.45 -10.45 -13.13
C GLY A 33 2.23 -11.67 -12.64
N GLN A 34 3.45 -11.44 -12.15
CA GLN A 34 4.23 -12.47 -11.43
C GLN A 34 3.65 -12.77 -10.04
N TYR A 35 2.93 -11.81 -9.46
CA TYR A 35 2.28 -11.92 -8.15
C TYR A 35 0.77 -11.72 -8.29
N SER A 36 -0.01 -12.42 -7.45
CA SER A 36 -1.46 -12.24 -7.42
C SER A 36 -1.84 -10.87 -6.87
N ALA A 37 -2.99 -10.35 -7.31
CA ALA A 37 -3.58 -9.11 -6.78
C ALA A 37 -3.79 -9.21 -5.26
N GLU A 38 -4.14 -10.40 -4.76
CA GLU A 38 -4.24 -10.69 -3.33
C GLU A 38 -2.91 -10.48 -2.59
N PHE A 39 -1.82 -11.06 -3.10
CA PHE A 39 -0.51 -10.93 -2.48
C PHE A 39 -0.06 -9.47 -2.42
N ILE A 40 -0.25 -8.73 -3.52
CA ILE A 40 0.11 -7.31 -3.61
C ILE A 40 -0.70 -6.50 -2.59
N LEU A 41 -2.01 -6.73 -2.49
CA LEU A 41 -2.88 -6.01 -1.57
C LEU A 41 -2.51 -6.26 -0.09
N VAL A 42 -2.36 -7.54 0.29
CA VAL A 42 -1.99 -7.93 1.65
C VAL A 42 -0.62 -7.37 2.04
N THR A 43 0.38 -7.52 1.17
CA THR A 43 1.73 -7.01 1.43
C THR A 43 1.74 -5.49 1.59
N THR A 44 1.03 -4.79 0.71
CA THR A 44 0.87 -3.33 0.77
C THR A 44 0.27 -2.90 2.11
N GLU A 45 -0.80 -3.57 2.54
CA GLU A 45 -1.44 -3.26 3.81
C GLU A 45 -0.50 -3.48 5.00
N LEU A 46 0.25 -4.58 5.03
CA LEU A 46 1.22 -4.86 6.09
C LEU A 46 2.31 -3.79 6.17
N ILE A 47 2.84 -3.34 5.02
CA ILE A 47 3.82 -2.23 4.97
C ILE A 47 3.21 -0.94 5.53
N MET A 48 1.96 -0.65 5.21
CA MET A 48 1.29 0.55 5.74
C MET A 48 0.99 0.45 7.24
N ILE A 49 0.56 -0.71 7.72
CA ILE A 49 0.38 -0.97 9.16
C ILE A 49 1.72 -0.75 9.88
N GLN A 50 2.83 -1.29 9.35
CA GLN A 50 4.16 -1.09 9.89
C GLN A 50 4.56 0.39 9.94
N GLU A 51 4.31 1.16 8.86
CA GLU A 51 4.57 2.60 8.86
C GLU A 51 3.77 3.30 9.96
N LYS A 52 2.48 2.98 10.12
CA LYS A 52 1.63 3.61 11.15
C LYS A 52 2.00 3.20 12.57
N THR A 53 2.40 1.96 12.78
CA THR A 53 2.87 1.48 14.09
C THR A 53 4.19 2.15 14.48
N ASN A 54 5.17 2.21 13.57
CA ASN A 54 6.49 2.75 13.87
C ASN A 54 6.55 4.29 13.81
N TYR A 55 5.77 4.89 12.91
CA TYR A 55 5.72 6.32 12.64
C TYR A 55 4.25 6.75 12.46
N PRO A 56 3.51 7.03 13.55
CA PRO A 56 2.08 7.37 13.45
C PRO A 56 1.76 8.55 12.53
N LYS A 57 2.69 9.52 12.44
CA LYS A 57 2.62 10.69 11.54
C LYS A 57 3.19 10.43 10.14
N GLY A 58 3.70 9.24 9.86
CA GLY A 58 4.22 8.84 8.56
C GLY A 58 3.14 8.89 7.48
N THR A 59 3.50 9.42 6.31
CA THR A 59 2.59 9.59 5.17
C THR A 59 3.22 9.12 3.86
N MET A 60 4.37 8.44 3.92
CA MET A 60 5.16 8.14 2.72
C MET A 60 4.40 7.16 1.82
N ASN A 61 3.88 6.06 2.38
CA ASN A 61 3.11 5.11 1.57
C ASN A 61 1.87 5.77 0.96
N ILE A 62 1.13 6.58 1.72
CA ILE A 62 -0.04 7.29 1.20
C ILE A 62 0.33 8.18 0.00
N LYS A 63 1.43 8.94 0.10
CA LYS A 63 1.89 9.82 -0.99
C LYS A 63 2.30 9.02 -2.23
N VAL A 64 2.97 7.87 -2.06
CA VAL A 64 3.35 6.99 -3.17
C VAL A 64 2.11 6.50 -3.92
N PHE A 65 1.10 6.01 -3.20
CA PHE A 65 -0.13 5.54 -3.82
C PHE A 65 -1.00 6.65 -4.44
N GLU A 66 -1.07 7.83 -3.82
CA GLU A 66 -1.71 9.01 -4.42
C GLU A 66 -1.00 9.40 -5.73
N SER A 67 0.33 9.29 -5.79
CA SER A 67 1.10 9.58 -7.02
C SER A 67 0.80 8.57 -8.14
N PHE A 68 0.65 7.28 -7.83
CA PHE A 68 0.23 6.27 -8.80
C PHE A 68 -1.21 6.47 -9.27
N ARG A 69 -2.15 6.72 -8.34
CA ARG A 69 -3.59 6.68 -8.62
C ARG A 69 -4.12 7.98 -9.22
N ASP A 70 -3.74 9.11 -8.65
CA ASP A 70 -4.38 10.40 -8.94
C ASP A 70 -3.54 11.27 -9.87
N LYS A 71 -2.21 11.15 -9.79
CA LYS A 71 -1.30 11.94 -10.65
C LYS A 71 -0.87 11.20 -11.91
N HIS A 72 -1.05 9.88 -11.96
CA HIS A 72 -0.53 9.02 -13.03
C HIS A 72 0.96 9.27 -13.29
N ASP A 73 1.70 9.57 -12.22
CA ASP A 73 3.12 9.87 -12.31
C ASP A 73 3.87 8.66 -12.88
N ASP A 74 4.84 8.92 -13.74
CA ASP A 74 5.71 7.87 -14.26
C ASP A 74 6.44 7.13 -13.11
N ILE A 75 6.75 5.85 -13.32
CA ILE A 75 7.34 4.98 -12.30
C ILE A 75 8.64 5.57 -11.72
N PHE A 76 9.44 6.28 -12.52
CA PHE A 76 10.67 6.91 -12.05
C PHE A 76 10.39 8.09 -11.12
N SER A 77 9.34 8.88 -11.41
CA SER A 77 8.89 9.98 -10.55
C SER A 77 8.41 9.47 -9.20
N VAL A 78 7.68 8.35 -9.18
CA VAL A 78 7.18 7.74 -7.94
C VAL A 78 8.32 7.15 -7.10
N VAL A 79 9.26 6.43 -7.73
CA VAL A 79 10.46 5.91 -7.05
C VAL A 79 11.31 7.06 -6.51
N SER A 80 11.46 8.15 -7.27
CA SER A 80 12.16 9.35 -6.81
C SER A 80 11.46 9.96 -5.57
N ALA A 81 10.13 10.06 -5.56
CA ALA A 81 9.40 10.59 -4.41
C ALA A 81 9.53 9.70 -3.15
N ALA A 82 9.65 8.38 -3.32
CA ALA A 82 9.87 7.43 -2.23
C ALA A 82 11.30 7.46 -1.68
N THR A 83 12.27 7.85 -2.50
CA THR A 83 13.71 7.89 -2.15
C THR A 83 14.21 9.28 -1.75
N PHE A 84 13.51 10.35 -2.13
CA PHE A 84 13.94 11.73 -1.87
C PHE A 84 13.73 12.13 -0.40
N GLN A 85 14.78 11.95 0.40
CA GLN A 85 14.96 12.67 1.67
C GLN A 85 15.33 14.11 1.34
N GLY A 86 14.38 15.04 1.48
CA GLY A 86 14.55 16.45 1.16
C GLY A 86 15.91 17.02 1.58
N ARG A 87 16.69 17.45 0.59
CA ARG A 87 17.64 18.56 0.70
C ARG A 87 17.09 19.71 -0.11
#